data_AF-A0A4U3KWC7-F1
#
_entry.id   AF-A0A4U3KWC7-F1
#
_cell.length_a   1.000
_cell.length_b   1.000
_cell.length_c   1.000
_cell.angle_alpha   90.00
_cell.angle_beta   90.00
_cell.angle_gamma   90.00
#
_symmetry.space_group_name_H-M   'P 1'
#
loop_
_entity.id
_entity.type
_entity.pdbx_description
1 polymer ?
#
loop_
_entity_poly.entity_id
_entity_poly.type
_entity_poly.pdbx_seq_one_letter_code
_entity_poly.pdbx_strand_id
1 'polypeptide(L)' 'MKTTYRLTQKRWEAIQNNNTQFDGDFFYGVTTTKIFCRPS' A
#
# COMPACT_ATOMS: atom_id res chain seq x y z
N MET A 1 22.33 1.72 -2.99
CA MET A 1 21.22 2.12 -3.87
C MET A 1 19.94 2.22 -3.03
N LYS A 2 19.23 3.35 -3.00
CA LYS A 2 17.95 3.49 -2.26
C LYS A 2 16.79 3.13 -3.19
N THR A 3 16.13 2.02 -2.93
CA THR A 3 14.93 1.62 -3.69
C THR A 3 13.75 2.49 -3.24
N THR A 4 13.24 3.33 -4.14
CA THR A 4 12.11 4.22 -3.83
C THR A 4 10.81 3.57 -4.28
N TYR A 5 9.96 3.16 -3.33
CA TYR A 5 8.64 2.63 -3.62
C TYR A 5 7.62 3.76 -3.59
N ARG A 6 7.15 4.21 -4.76
CA ARG A 6 6.17 5.30 -4.87
C ARG A 6 4.74 4.78 -4.73
N LEU A 7 3.89 5.57 -4.08
CA LEU A 7 2.44 5.41 -4.15
C LEU A 7 2.00 5.83 -5.56
N THR A 8 1.39 4.91 -6.29
CA THR A 8 0.80 5.17 -7.61
C THR A 8 -0.71 5.21 -7.50
N GLN A 9 -1.39 5.81 -8.47
CA GLN A 9 -2.85 5.85 -8.52
C GLN A 9 -3.47 4.44 -8.39
N LYS A 10 -2.94 3.46 -9.12
CA LYS A 10 -3.38 2.06 -9.05
C LYS A 10 -3.25 1.45 -7.64
N ARG A 11 -2.14 1.74 -6.93
CA ARG A 11 -1.95 1.27 -5.54
C ARG A 11 -2.92 1.96 -4.59
N TRP A 12 -3.16 3.25 -4.79
CA TRP A 12 -4.14 4.00 -4.01
C TRP A 12 -5.56 3.47 -4.20
N GLU A 13 -5.96 3.20 -5.45
CA GLU A 13 -7.25 2.57 -5.76
C GLU A 13 -7.39 1.18 -5.13
N ALA A 14 -6.33 0.38 -5.12
CA ALA A 14 -6.33 -0.92 -4.46
C ALA A 14 -6.59 -0.81 -2.95
N ILE A 15 -5.96 0.18 -2.29
CA ILE A 15 -6.17 0.48 -0.86
C ILE A 15 -7.61 0.96 -0.63
N GLN A 16 -8.13 1.87 -1.48
CA GLN A 16 -9.49 2.40 -1.30
C GLN A 16 -10.59 1.35 -1.50
N ASN A 17 -10.35 0.34 -2.35
CA ASN A 17 -11.34 -0.69 -2.68
C ASN A 17 -11.15 -1.98 -1.86
N ASN A 18 -10.27 -2.01 -0.86
CA ASN A 18 -9.95 -3.22 -0.08
C ASN A 18 -9.58 -4.43 -0.96
N ASN A 19 -8.81 -4.20 -2.03
CA ASN A 19 -8.61 -5.20 -3.07
C ASN A 19 -7.60 -6.27 -2.63
N THR A 20 -8.12 -7.43 -2.24
CA THR A 20 -7.36 -8.59 -1.76
C THR A 20 -6.43 -9.21 -2.82
N GLN A 21 -6.60 -8.92 -4.11
CA GLN A 21 -5.65 -9.39 -5.14
C GLN A 21 -4.25 -8.81 -4.94
N PHE A 22 -4.14 -7.65 -4.29
CA PHE A 22 -2.86 -7.00 -4.03
C PHE A 22 -2.29 -7.31 -2.63
N ASP A 23 -2.95 -8.18 -1.88
CA ASP A 23 -2.44 -8.65 -0.59
C ASP A 23 -1.19 -9.50 -0.81
N GLY A 24 -0.07 -9.07 -0.22
CA GLY A 24 1.23 -9.71 -0.40
C GLY A 24 2.07 -9.12 -1.52
N ASP A 25 1.48 -8.39 -2.47
CA ASP A 25 2.22 -7.67 -3.51
C ASP A 25 2.89 -6.40 -2.95
N PHE A 26 2.18 -5.68 -2.10
CA PHE A 26 2.71 -4.51 -1.41
C PHE A 26 2.02 -4.27 -0.07
N PHE A 27 2.68 -3.45 0.75
CA PHE A 27 2.12 -2.91 1.99
C PHE A 27 2.13 -1.38 1.91
N TYR A 28 1.19 -0.74 2.59
CA TYR A 28 1.18 0.72 2.73
C TYR A 28 1.30 1.10 4.20
N GLY A 29 2.02 2.19 4.45
CA GLY A 29 2.24 2.72 5.79
C GLY A 29 1.36 3.94 6.07
N VAL A 30 0.73 3.97 7.24
CA VAL A 30 0.02 5.14 7.73
C VAL A 30 0.99 5.97 8.56
N THR A 31 1.41 7.13 8.04
CA THR A 31 2.48 7.96 8.63
C THR A 31 2.19 8.43 10.06
N THR A 32 0.92 8.66 10.39
CA THR A 32 0.46 9.16 11.69
C THR A 32 0.52 8.08 12.77
N THR A 33 0.14 6.85 12.45
CA THR A 33 0.12 5.73 13.41
C THR A 33 1.38 4.89 13.36
N LYS A 34 2.23 5.04 12.33
CA LYS A 34 3.42 4.22 12.07
C LYS A 34 3.10 2.72 11.89
N ILE A 35 1.87 2.41 11.51
CA ILE A 35 1.42 1.05 11.21
C ILE A 35 1.51 0.82 9.70
N PHE A 36 1.88 -0.39 9.30
CA PHE A 36 1.76 -0.86 7.93
C PHE A 36 0.57 -1.82 7.80
N CYS A 37 -0.14 -1.73 6.68
CA CYS A 37 -1.33 -2.52 6.39
C CYS A 37 -1.22 -3.18 5.00
N ARG A 38 -2.03 -4.22 4.81
CA ARG A 38 -2.34 -4.77 3.49
C ARG A 38 -3.46 -3.95 2.83
N PRO A 39 -3.58 -3.95 1.50
CA PRO A 39 -4.65 -3.25 0.80
C PRO A 39 -6.07 -3.67 1.21
N SER A 40 -6.29 -4.91 1.68
CA SER A 40 -7.57 -5.43 2.21
C SER A 40 -8.02 -4.87 3.55
#